data_AF-A0AB38CEF0-F1
#
_entry.id   AF-A0AB38CEF0-F1
#
_cell.length_a   1.000
_cell.length_b   1.000
_cell.length_c   1.000
_cell.angle_alpha   90.00
_cell.angle_beta   90.00
_cell.angle_gamma   90.00
#
_symmetry.space_group_name_H-M   'P 1'
#
loop_
_entity.id
_entity.type
_entity.pdbx_description
1 polymer ?
#
loop_
_entity_poly.entity_id
_entity_poly.type
_entity_poly.pdbx_seq_one_letter_code
_entity_poly.pdbx_strand_id
1 'polypeptide(L)'
;MRYLKQREIQLALLIVLLVLLVGLRSPVFLTPGSLANLLTDSTLLIMLALTQMFVIITRGIDLSVASNLALSGMLSALLAVQYPHLPLPLVVLAALGIGLLLGLINGYLIGYLDLPPIVVTLGTMSVYRGLVFVLSGGAWVSSHQMPAAFIDFPLARLLGVTHLVWIALAAILATCFLARYTRFGRDLYAIGNQPQAARYVGIATARRLLWTYGLSGLMAGLCGYLWVARYAVAYSEIAYGFEFTVIAACVIGGISIAGGAGTVGGAVLGSLFLAVINNALPIVKVSPFWQSALTGIVILTAVLLNARGTRNMGRQILPLTLQAPSTRRSAA
;
A
#
# COMPACT_ATOMS: atom_id res chain seq x y z
N MET A 1 22.04 5.12 3.70
CA MET A 1 21.64 5.47 2.31
C MET A 1 22.25 4.58 1.24
N ARG A 2 23.57 4.32 1.21
CA ARG A 2 24.23 3.49 0.16
C ARG A 2 23.66 2.07 0.02
N TYR A 3 23.37 1.40 1.15
CA TYR A 3 22.75 0.07 1.17
C TYR A 3 21.32 0.03 0.61
N LEU A 4 20.49 1.05 0.88
CA LEU A 4 19.13 1.12 0.34
C LEU A 4 19.15 1.30 -1.18
N LYS A 5 20.02 2.17 -1.69
CA LYS A 5 20.23 2.34 -3.14
C LYS A 5 20.68 1.03 -3.81
N GLN A 6 21.56 0.26 -3.16
CA GLN A 6 21.98 -1.04 -3.70
C GLN A 6 20.81 -2.05 -3.78
N ARG A 7 19.93 -2.08 -2.79
CA ARG A 7 18.73 -2.94 -2.80
C ARG A 7 17.73 -2.55 -3.89
N GLU A 8 17.48 -1.24 -4.05
CA GLU A 8 16.63 -0.73 -5.13
C GLU A 8 17.19 -1.11 -6.51
N ILE A 9 18.50 -0.99 -6.71
CA ILE A 9 19.16 -1.39 -7.96
C ILE A 9 19.03 -2.90 -8.19
N GLN A 10 19.25 -3.72 -7.16
CA GLN A 10 19.08 -5.19 -7.27
C GLN A 10 17.66 -5.57 -7.64
N LEU A 11 16.66 -4.93 -7.01
CA LEU A 11 15.25 -5.18 -7.32
C LEU A 11 14.88 -4.71 -8.74
N ALA A 12 15.38 -3.55 -9.17
CA ALA A 12 15.19 -3.07 -10.55
C ALA A 12 15.81 -4.02 -11.58
N LEU A 13 17.03 -4.52 -11.32
CA LEU A 13 17.68 -5.53 -12.17
C LEU A 13 16.87 -6.84 -12.21
N LEU A 14 16.33 -7.28 -11.08
CA LEU A 14 15.48 -8.46 -11.01
C LEU A 14 14.19 -8.29 -11.82
N ILE A 15 13.56 -7.10 -11.78
CA ILE A 15 12.39 -6.77 -12.59
C ILE A 15 12.74 -6.85 -14.08
N VAL A 16 13.84 -6.22 -14.51
CA VAL A 16 14.28 -6.26 -15.91
C VAL A 16 14.55 -7.69 -16.35
N LEU A 17 15.25 -8.48 -15.53
CA LEU A 17 15.51 -9.89 -15.80
C LEU A 17 14.20 -10.68 -15.95
N LEU A 18 13.24 -10.50 -15.05
CA LEU A 18 11.93 -11.15 -15.09
C LEU A 18 11.18 -10.80 -16.38
N VAL A 19 11.12 -9.52 -16.74
CA VAL A 19 10.46 -9.04 -17.96
C VAL A 19 11.10 -9.66 -19.21
N LEU A 20 12.44 -9.73 -19.27
CA LEU A 20 13.15 -10.35 -20.38
C LEU A 20 12.90 -11.86 -20.46
N LEU A 21 12.95 -12.59 -19.34
CA LEU A 21 12.69 -14.03 -19.31
C LEU A 21 11.27 -14.37 -19.77
N VAL A 22 10.28 -13.59 -19.34
CA VAL A 22 8.89 -13.74 -19.80
C VAL A 22 8.78 -13.37 -21.28
N GLY A 23 9.45 -12.32 -21.71
CA GLY A 23 9.51 -11.89 -23.11
C GLY A 23 10.11 -12.93 -24.05
N LEU A 24 11.13 -13.67 -23.61
CA LEU A 24 11.71 -14.79 -24.37
C LEU A 24 10.73 -15.95 -24.55
N ARG A 25 9.81 -16.16 -23.59
CA ARG A 25 8.75 -17.18 -23.68
C ARG A 25 7.52 -16.69 -24.43
N SER A 26 7.19 -15.41 -24.32
CA SER A 26 6.06 -14.77 -24.95
C SER A 26 6.44 -13.38 -25.45
N PRO A 27 6.84 -13.23 -26.73
CA PRO A 27 7.27 -11.95 -27.29
C PRO A 27 6.21 -10.84 -27.20
N VAL A 28 4.94 -11.22 -27.15
CA VAL A 28 3.80 -10.30 -26.95
C VAL A 28 3.97 -9.48 -25.67
N PHE A 29 4.56 -10.05 -24.62
CA PHE A 29 4.80 -9.37 -23.34
C PHE A 29 5.68 -8.13 -23.47
N LEU A 30 6.62 -8.12 -24.42
CA LEU A 30 7.54 -7.00 -24.66
C LEU A 30 6.96 -5.95 -25.61
N THR A 31 5.75 -6.13 -26.12
CA THR A 31 5.12 -5.14 -27.00
C THR A 31 4.83 -3.84 -26.22
N PRO A 32 4.93 -2.66 -26.87
CA PRO A 32 4.62 -1.39 -26.22
C PRO A 32 3.23 -1.35 -25.59
N GLY A 33 2.24 -2.01 -26.22
CA GLY A 33 0.89 -2.12 -25.69
C GLY A 33 0.82 -2.94 -24.40
N SER A 34 1.46 -4.11 -24.35
CA SER A 34 1.51 -4.93 -23.14
C SER A 34 2.27 -4.25 -22.00
N LEU A 35 3.37 -3.55 -22.30
CA LEU A 35 4.11 -2.78 -21.30
C LEU A 35 3.30 -1.59 -20.77
N ALA A 36 2.55 -0.89 -21.63
CA ALA A 36 1.66 0.19 -21.21
C ALA A 36 0.50 -0.30 -20.32
N ASN A 37 -0.05 -1.48 -20.63
CA ASN A 37 -1.05 -2.12 -19.80
C ASN A 37 -0.45 -2.52 -18.45
N LEU A 38 0.72 -3.16 -18.43
CA LEU A 38 1.43 -3.52 -17.19
C LEU A 38 1.66 -2.32 -16.29
N LEU A 39 2.10 -1.19 -16.86
CA LEU A 39 2.25 0.06 -16.11
C LEU A 39 0.91 0.52 -15.54
N THR A 40 -0.15 0.52 -16.36
CA THR A 40 -1.51 0.89 -15.93
C THR A 40 -2.01 -0.03 -14.81
N ASP A 41 -1.81 -1.34 -14.88
CA ASP A 41 -2.15 -2.35 -13.87
C ASP A 41 -1.44 -2.12 -12.55
N SER A 42 -0.18 -1.69 -12.61
CA SER A 42 0.64 -1.46 -11.40
C SER A 42 0.20 -0.23 -10.59
N THR A 43 -0.51 0.72 -11.19
CA THR A 43 -0.80 2.05 -10.59
C THR A 43 -1.54 1.97 -9.26
N LEU A 44 -2.61 1.16 -9.17
CA LEU A 44 -3.40 1.02 -7.94
C LEU A 44 -2.56 0.41 -6.81
N LEU A 45 -1.76 -0.61 -7.13
CA LEU A 45 -0.86 -1.24 -6.16
C LEU A 45 0.24 -0.26 -5.70
N ILE A 46 0.81 0.54 -6.61
CA ILE A 46 1.79 1.58 -6.28
C ILE A 46 1.16 2.58 -5.32
N MET A 47 0.00 3.15 -5.67
CA MET A 47 -0.66 4.18 -4.87
C MET A 47 -0.93 3.73 -3.43
N LEU A 48 -1.52 2.55 -3.25
CA LEU A 48 -1.77 2.00 -1.92
C LEU A 48 -0.46 1.66 -1.18
N ALA A 49 0.54 1.12 -1.87
CA ALA A 49 1.83 0.78 -1.25
C ALA A 49 2.58 2.03 -0.75
N LEU A 50 2.44 3.17 -1.43
CA LEU A 50 3.06 4.44 -1.01
C LEU A 50 2.56 4.91 0.36
N THR A 51 1.26 4.79 0.62
CA THR A 51 0.69 5.17 1.93
C THR A 51 0.85 4.06 2.96
N GLN A 52 0.77 2.79 2.55
CA GLN A 52 1.10 1.66 3.41
C GLN A 52 2.55 1.71 3.90
N MET A 53 3.48 2.21 3.07
CA MET A 53 4.86 2.45 3.48
C MET A 53 4.92 3.37 4.72
N PHE A 54 4.16 4.47 4.76
CA PHE A 54 4.14 5.36 5.92
C PHE A 54 3.61 4.64 7.17
N VAL A 55 2.55 3.84 7.02
CA VAL A 55 2.00 3.01 8.10
C VAL A 55 3.06 2.03 8.63
N ILE A 56 3.72 1.29 7.75
CA ILE A 56 4.75 0.30 8.10
C ILE A 56 5.97 0.95 8.75
N ILE A 57 6.43 2.10 8.24
CA ILE A 57 7.54 2.84 8.85
C ILE A 57 7.24 3.18 10.31
N THR A 58 5.98 3.44 10.67
CA THR A 58 5.56 3.69 12.06
C THR A 58 5.33 2.44 12.91
N ARG A 59 5.70 1.23 12.43
CA ARG A 59 5.42 -0.08 13.05
C ARG A 59 3.95 -0.49 13.02
N GLY A 60 3.15 0.14 12.17
CA GLY A 60 1.76 -0.23 11.92
C GLY A 60 1.63 -1.18 10.74
N ILE A 61 0.47 -1.82 10.62
CA ILE A 61 0.02 -2.47 9.39
C ILE A 61 -1.45 -2.11 9.25
N ASP A 62 -1.83 -1.49 8.13
CA ASP A 62 -3.23 -1.23 7.80
C ASP A 62 -3.77 -2.36 6.93
N LEU A 63 -4.51 -3.27 7.56
CA LEU A 63 -5.22 -4.35 6.86
C LEU A 63 -6.55 -3.88 6.27
N SER A 64 -7.09 -2.75 6.73
CA SER A 64 -8.36 -2.21 6.26
C SER A 64 -8.24 -1.42 4.95
N VAL A 65 -7.03 -1.21 4.43
CA VAL A 65 -6.79 -0.38 3.23
C VAL A 65 -7.61 -0.85 2.02
N ALA A 66 -7.73 -2.16 1.81
CA ALA A 66 -8.50 -2.71 0.70
C ALA A 66 -10.01 -2.70 0.96
N SER A 67 -10.46 -2.89 2.21
CA SER A 67 -11.89 -2.76 2.55
C SER A 67 -12.38 -1.32 2.51
N ASN A 68 -11.53 -0.37 2.86
CA ASN A 68 -11.77 1.06 2.67
C ASN A 68 -11.88 1.39 1.18
N LEU A 69 -10.96 0.87 0.35
CA LEU A 69 -11.05 0.98 -1.12
C LEU A 69 -12.39 0.45 -1.64
N ALA A 70 -12.81 -0.74 -1.20
CA ALA A 70 -14.08 -1.31 -1.65
C ALA A 70 -15.30 -0.51 -1.20
N LEU A 71 -15.32 -0.05 0.06
CA LEU A 71 -16.43 0.75 0.57
C LEU A 71 -16.53 2.10 -0.12
N SER A 72 -15.41 2.80 -0.24
CA SER A 72 -15.34 4.08 -0.95
C SER A 72 -15.69 3.94 -2.44
N GLY A 73 -15.21 2.86 -3.08
CA GLY A 73 -15.53 2.55 -4.47
C GLY A 73 -17.01 2.25 -4.68
N MET A 74 -17.58 1.36 -3.87
CA MET A 74 -19.02 1.03 -3.91
C MET A 74 -19.88 2.27 -3.70
N LEU A 75 -19.58 3.07 -2.67
CA LEU A 75 -20.35 4.29 -2.40
C LEU A 75 -20.20 5.32 -3.52
N SER A 76 -19.03 5.46 -4.12
CA SER A 76 -18.84 6.34 -5.28
C SER A 76 -19.65 5.89 -6.50
N ALA A 77 -19.77 4.57 -6.71
CA ALA A 77 -20.58 3.98 -7.77
C ALA A 77 -22.07 4.22 -7.53
N LEU A 78 -22.55 3.92 -6.31
CA LEU A 78 -23.94 4.17 -5.92
C LEU A 78 -24.31 5.65 -6.05
N LEU A 79 -23.40 6.56 -5.64
CA LEU A 79 -23.60 8.00 -5.80
C LEU A 79 -23.71 8.40 -7.28
N ALA A 80 -22.83 7.87 -8.14
CA ALA A 80 -22.84 8.16 -9.57
C ALA A 80 -24.10 7.60 -10.28
N VAL A 81 -24.62 6.45 -9.83
CA VAL A 81 -25.87 5.87 -10.32
C VAL A 81 -27.09 6.68 -9.86
N GLN A 82 -27.12 7.05 -8.58
CA GLN A 82 -28.26 7.77 -7.99
C GLN A 82 -28.36 9.21 -8.50
N TYR A 83 -27.23 9.86 -8.80
CA TYR A 83 -27.17 11.21 -9.33
C TYR A 83 -26.33 11.27 -10.61
N PRO A 84 -26.86 10.81 -11.77
CA PRO A 84 -26.11 10.72 -13.02
C PRO A 84 -25.58 12.06 -13.55
N HIS A 85 -26.22 13.16 -13.17
CA HIS A 85 -25.84 14.52 -13.56
C HIS A 85 -24.81 15.15 -12.61
N LEU A 86 -24.43 14.46 -11.54
CA LEU A 86 -23.44 14.97 -10.60
C LEU A 86 -22.08 15.10 -11.30
N PRO A 87 -21.40 16.26 -11.19
CA PRO A 87 -20.08 16.42 -11.78
C PRO A 87 -19.10 15.38 -11.24
N LEU A 88 -18.35 14.72 -12.14
CA LEU A 88 -17.36 13.70 -11.76
C LEU A 88 -16.41 14.14 -10.63
N PRO A 89 -15.88 15.38 -10.61
CA PRO A 89 -15.03 15.82 -9.50
C PRO A 89 -15.69 15.68 -8.12
N LEU A 90 -17.00 15.89 -8.02
CA LEU A 90 -17.72 15.77 -6.75
C LEU A 90 -17.85 14.31 -6.30
N VAL A 91 -18.03 13.38 -7.24
CA VAL A 91 -18.01 11.93 -6.97
C VAL A 91 -16.63 11.50 -6.47
N VAL A 92 -15.56 11.99 -7.11
CA VAL A 92 -14.18 11.71 -6.69
C VAL A 92 -13.88 12.30 -5.31
N LEU A 93 -14.35 13.53 -5.04
CA LEU A 93 -14.22 14.16 -3.71
C LEU A 93 -14.98 13.40 -2.63
N ALA A 94 -16.17 12.86 -2.94
CA ALA A 94 -16.90 12.01 -2.02
C ALA A 94 -16.13 10.72 -1.71
N ALA A 95 -15.56 10.05 -2.72
CA ALA A 95 -14.73 8.86 -2.54
C ALA A 95 -13.49 9.15 -1.67
N LEU A 96 -12.79 10.25 -1.94
CA LEU A 96 -11.66 10.73 -1.14
C LEU A 96 -12.07 11.04 0.31
N GLY A 97 -13.21 11.71 0.50
CA GLY A 97 -13.73 12.08 1.81
C GLY A 97 -14.13 10.89 2.67
N ILE A 98 -14.83 9.91 2.08
CA ILE A 98 -15.16 8.64 2.74
C ILE A 98 -13.87 7.93 3.12
N GLY A 99 -12.95 7.78 2.18
CA GLY A 99 -11.68 7.10 2.42
C GLY A 99 -10.88 7.74 3.56
N LEU A 100 -10.74 9.06 3.53
CA LEU A 100 -10.08 9.85 4.57
C LEU A 100 -10.75 9.65 5.94
N LEU A 101 -12.07 9.74 6.02
CA LEU A 101 -12.82 9.56 7.27
C LEU A 101 -12.53 8.19 7.89
N LEU A 102 -12.62 7.12 7.10
CA LEU A 102 -12.37 5.76 7.55
C LEU A 102 -10.91 5.58 8.01
N GLY A 103 -9.96 6.17 7.27
CA GLY A 103 -8.55 6.21 7.68
C GLY A 103 -8.32 6.98 8.99
N LEU A 104 -9.01 8.10 9.18
CA LEU A 104 -8.93 8.90 10.42
C LEU A 104 -9.51 8.16 11.61
N ILE A 105 -10.55 7.34 11.44
CA ILE A 105 -11.08 6.47 12.50
C ILE A 105 -9.98 5.52 13.00
N ASN A 106 -9.31 4.80 12.09
CA ASN A 106 -8.16 3.95 12.45
C ASN A 106 -7.05 4.76 13.12
N GLY A 107 -6.70 5.91 12.54
CA GLY A 107 -5.65 6.78 13.06
C GLY A 107 -5.95 7.34 14.45
N TYR A 108 -7.21 7.58 14.77
CA TYR A 108 -7.66 8.02 16.08
C TYR A 108 -7.54 6.89 17.10
N LEU A 109 -8.10 5.71 16.78
CA LEU A 109 -8.05 4.53 17.64
C LEU A 109 -6.60 4.11 17.94
N ILE A 110 -5.72 4.16 16.94
CA ILE A 110 -4.33 3.76 17.09
C ILE A 110 -3.50 4.86 17.75
N GLY A 111 -3.69 6.11 17.33
CA GLY A 111 -2.86 7.23 17.77
C GLY A 111 -3.21 7.75 19.16
N TYR A 112 -4.50 7.95 19.43
CA TYR A 112 -4.98 8.58 20.67
C TYR A 112 -5.39 7.57 21.74
N LEU A 113 -5.94 6.42 21.35
CA LEU A 113 -6.30 5.36 22.30
C LEU A 113 -5.19 4.31 22.49
N ASP A 114 -4.05 4.49 21.80
CA ASP A 114 -2.85 3.63 21.89
C ASP A 114 -3.17 2.14 21.62
N LEU A 115 -4.19 1.86 20.80
CA LEU A 115 -4.61 0.50 20.47
C LEU A 115 -3.65 -0.14 19.44
N PRO A 116 -3.40 -1.46 19.52
CA PRO A 116 -2.54 -2.15 18.56
C PRO A 116 -3.04 -2.02 17.11
N PRO A 117 -2.21 -1.52 16.16
CA PRO A 117 -2.61 -1.29 14.78
C PRO A 117 -3.27 -2.45 14.05
N ILE A 118 -2.71 -3.65 14.21
CA ILE A 118 -3.19 -4.86 13.53
C ILE A 118 -4.60 -5.19 14.01
N VAL A 119 -4.88 -5.09 15.32
CA VAL A 119 -6.20 -5.41 15.89
C VAL A 119 -7.25 -4.43 15.40
N VAL A 120 -6.94 -3.12 15.45
CA VAL A 120 -7.85 -2.08 14.96
C VAL A 120 -8.18 -2.29 13.49
N THR A 121 -7.16 -2.49 12.65
CA THR A 121 -7.35 -2.55 11.20
C THR A 121 -7.95 -3.88 10.73
N LEU A 122 -7.76 -4.99 11.44
CA LEU A 122 -8.53 -6.22 11.22
C LEU A 122 -10.01 -6.06 11.59
N GLY A 123 -10.28 -5.37 12.70
CA GLY A 123 -11.64 -5.07 13.14
C GLY A 123 -12.36 -4.18 12.13
N THR A 124 -11.75 -3.06 11.75
CA THR A 124 -12.33 -2.15 10.76
C THR A 124 -12.37 -2.74 9.36
N MET A 125 -11.44 -3.64 9.01
CA MET A 125 -11.53 -4.42 7.77
C MET A 125 -12.87 -5.16 7.67
N SER A 126 -13.23 -5.91 8.72
CA SER A 126 -14.50 -6.65 8.78
C SER A 126 -15.71 -5.73 8.77
N VAL A 127 -15.68 -4.62 9.53
CA VAL A 127 -16.78 -3.64 9.57
C VAL A 127 -16.99 -3.02 8.19
N TYR A 128 -15.93 -2.54 7.52
CA TYR A 128 -16.05 -1.90 6.21
C TYR A 128 -16.53 -2.90 5.16
N ARG A 129 -16.11 -4.17 5.23
CA ARG A 129 -16.63 -5.23 4.36
C ARG A 129 -18.11 -5.50 4.56
N GLY A 130 -18.56 -5.57 5.82
CA GLY A 130 -19.98 -5.69 6.13
C GLY A 130 -20.78 -4.50 5.60
N LEU A 131 -20.26 -3.28 5.74
CA LEU A 131 -20.89 -2.07 5.23
C LEU A 131 -20.99 -2.06 3.70
N VAL A 132 -19.99 -2.57 2.97
CA VAL A 132 -20.10 -2.71 1.50
C VAL A 132 -21.35 -3.54 1.16
N PHE A 133 -21.54 -4.69 1.81
CA PHE A 133 -22.67 -5.58 1.54
C PHE A 133 -24.01 -4.94 1.94
N VAL A 134 -24.09 -4.34 3.13
CA VAL A 134 -25.32 -3.72 3.63
C VAL A 134 -25.76 -2.55 2.74
N LEU A 135 -24.82 -1.69 2.35
CA LEU A 135 -25.11 -0.50 1.56
C LEU A 135 -25.40 -0.82 0.09
N SER A 136 -24.84 -1.90 -0.45
CA SER A 136 -25.18 -2.37 -1.80
C SER A 136 -26.43 -3.26 -1.83
N GLY A 137 -26.96 -3.67 -0.67
CA GLY A 137 -28.00 -4.70 -0.58
C GLY A 137 -27.56 -6.06 -1.15
N GLY A 138 -26.25 -6.31 -1.20
CA GLY A 138 -25.65 -7.47 -1.88
C GLY A 138 -25.66 -7.39 -3.41
N ALA A 139 -26.23 -6.34 -4.01
CA ALA A 139 -26.30 -6.18 -5.45
C ALA A 139 -24.98 -5.67 -6.05
N TRP A 140 -24.83 -5.90 -7.35
CA TRP A 140 -23.70 -5.40 -8.13
C TRP A 140 -24.11 -4.15 -8.91
N VAL A 141 -23.24 -3.14 -8.91
CA VAL A 141 -23.37 -1.99 -9.82
C VAL A 141 -22.58 -2.32 -11.08
N SER A 142 -23.25 -2.40 -12.22
CA SER A 142 -22.65 -2.77 -13.50
C SER A 142 -22.40 -1.55 -14.39
N SER A 143 -21.55 -1.70 -15.40
CA SER A 143 -21.13 -0.64 -16.32
C SER A 143 -22.27 0.16 -16.93
N HIS A 144 -23.37 -0.49 -17.35
CA HIS A 144 -24.52 0.18 -17.97
C HIS A 144 -25.27 1.14 -17.04
N GLN A 145 -25.05 1.05 -15.72
CA GLN A 145 -25.68 1.92 -14.72
C GLN A 145 -24.81 3.14 -14.41
N MET A 146 -23.51 3.08 -14.73
CA MET A 146 -22.55 4.13 -14.41
C MET A 146 -22.48 5.14 -15.56
N PRO A 147 -22.39 6.45 -15.29
CA PRO A 147 -22.16 7.45 -16.32
C PRO A 147 -20.86 7.19 -17.10
N ALA A 148 -20.83 7.42 -18.41
CA ALA A 148 -19.64 7.20 -19.25
C ALA A 148 -18.42 7.96 -18.72
N ALA A 149 -18.58 9.22 -18.30
CA ALA A 149 -17.51 10.02 -17.70
C ALA A 149 -16.88 9.36 -16.46
N PHE A 150 -17.65 8.59 -15.68
CA PHE A 150 -17.14 7.86 -14.53
C PHE A 150 -16.17 6.76 -14.96
N ILE A 151 -16.55 5.96 -15.96
CA ILE A 151 -15.79 4.81 -16.48
C ILE A 151 -14.60 5.24 -17.33
N ASP A 152 -14.78 6.26 -18.17
CA ASP A 152 -13.78 6.65 -19.17
C ASP A 152 -12.60 7.38 -18.54
N PHE A 153 -12.81 8.10 -17.43
CA PHE A 153 -11.81 8.98 -16.86
C PHE A 153 -10.48 8.29 -16.48
N PRO A 154 -10.43 7.12 -15.81
CA PRO A 154 -9.15 6.46 -15.50
C PRO A 154 -8.40 5.95 -16.74
N LEU A 155 -9.14 5.57 -17.79
CA LEU A 155 -8.61 4.95 -19.01
C LEU A 155 -8.29 5.98 -20.10
N ALA A 156 -8.85 7.19 -19.99
CA ALA A 156 -8.55 8.32 -20.87
C ALA A 156 -7.03 8.57 -20.93
N ARG A 157 -6.54 8.90 -22.13
CA ARG A 157 -5.11 9.01 -22.41
C ARG A 157 -4.72 10.46 -22.60
N LEU A 158 -3.66 10.85 -21.90
CA LEU A 158 -2.96 12.12 -22.05
C LEU A 158 -1.51 11.83 -22.43
N LEU A 159 -1.04 12.38 -23.55
CA LEU A 159 0.32 12.14 -24.09
C LEU A 159 0.63 10.65 -24.31
N GLY A 160 -0.37 9.86 -24.73
CA GLY A 160 -0.22 8.42 -24.98
C GLY A 160 -0.26 7.53 -23.73
N VAL A 161 -0.43 8.12 -22.54
CA VAL A 161 -0.42 7.43 -21.24
C VAL A 161 -1.77 7.62 -20.52
N THR A 162 -2.26 6.60 -19.83
CA THR A 162 -3.56 6.65 -19.13
C THR A 162 -3.55 7.62 -17.94
N HIS A 163 -4.69 8.23 -17.62
CA HIS A 163 -4.85 9.08 -16.44
C HIS A 163 -4.44 8.35 -15.14
N LEU A 164 -4.68 7.04 -15.05
CA LEU A 164 -4.20 6.20 -13.93
C LEU A 164 -2.69 6.36 -13.67
N VAL A 165 -1.87 6.35 -14.72
CA VAL A 165 -0.42 6.48 -14.58
C VAL A 165 -0.04 7.90 -14.18
N TRP A 166 -0.72 8.93 -14.69
CA TRP A 166 -0.51 10.31 -14.28
C TRP A 166 -0.86 10.55 -12.80
N ILE A 167 -1.98 9.98 -12.34
CA ILE A 167 -2.40 10.05 -10.94
C ILE A 167 -1.40 9.30 -10.04
N ALA A 168 -0.94 8.11 -10.46
CA ALA A 168 0.09 7.39 -9.73
C ALA A 168 1.41 8.17 -9.68
N LEU A 169 1.82 8.83 -10.77
CA LEU A 169 3.00 9.69 -10.78
C LEU A 169 2.84 10.87 -9.82
N ALA A 170 1.68 11.53 -9.82
CA ALA A 170 1.38 12.60 -8.87
C ALA A 170 1.43 12.10 -7.42
N ALA A 171 0.90 10.90 -7.14
CA ALA A 171 1.00 10.26 -5.84
C ALA A 171 2.46 9.98 -5.45
N ILE A 172 3.29 9.42 -6.34
CA ILE A 172 4.72 9.19 -6.11
C ILE A 172 5.43 10.51 -5.75
N LEU A 173 5.19 11.57 -6.52
CA LEU A 173 5.80 12.88 -6.28
C LEU A 173 5.35 13.47 -4.94
N ALA A 174 4.05 13.40 -4.62
CA ALA A 174 3.50 13.85 -3.35
C ALA A 174 4.11 13.06 -2.17
N THR A 175 4.13 11.73 -2.23
CA THR A 175 4.72 10.88 -1.19
C THR A 175 6.22 11.13 -1.05
N CYS A 176 6.95 11.31 -2.15
CA CYS A 176 8.38 11.67 -2.14
C CYS A 176 8.59 13.01 -1.45
N PHE A 177 7.75 14.01 -1.76
CA PHE A 177 7.80 15.31 -1.12
C PHE A 177 7.53 15.22 0.39
N LEU A 178 6.46 14.53 0.78
CA LEU A 178 6.10 14.29 2.18
C LEU A 178 7.22 13.55 2.92
N ALA A 179 7.76 12.48 2.35
CA ALA A 179 8.78 11.65 2.99
C ALA A 179 10.11 12.39 3.19
N ARG A 180 10.57 13.14 2.17
CA ARG A 180 11.92 13.71 2.15
C ARG A 180 11.99 15.14 2.68
N TYR A 181 11.02 15.98 2.33
CA TYR A 181 11.13 17.43 2.54
C TYR A 181 10.27 17.95 3.70
N THR A 182 9.26 17.21 4.16
CA THR A 182 8.39 17.67 5.26
C THR A 182 8.83 17.18 6.64
N ARG A 183 8.41 17.92 7.69
CA ARG A 183 8.54 17.46 9.09
C ARG A 183 7.74 16.19 9.35
N PHE A 184 6.57 16.05 8.69
CA PHE A 184 5.72 14.87 8.83
C PHE A 184 6.50 13.59 8.52
N GLY A 185 7.15 13.52 7.35
CA GLY A 185 7.96 12.35 6.96
C GLY A 185 9.06 12.03 7.97
N ARG A 186 9.88 13.03 8.36
CA ARG A 186 10.96 12.84 9.34
C ARG A 186 10.47 12.33 10.70
N ASP A 187 9.33 12.85 11.16
CA ASP A 187 8.71 12.41 12.41
C ASP A 187 8.27 10.93 12.32
N LEU A 188 7.73 10.48 11.17
CA LEU A 188 7.35 9.07 11.01
C LEU A 188 8.56 8.13 11.09
N TYR A 189 9.68 8.48 10.45
CA TYR A 189 10.91 7.69 10.56
C TYR A 189 11.46 7.67 12.00
N ALA A 190 11.38 8.79 12.72
CA ALA A 190 11.79 8.87 14.12
C ALA A 190 10.92 8.01 15.04
N ILE A 191 9.58 8.09 14.88
CA ILE A 191 8.61 7.24 15.59
C ILE A 191 8.91 5.77 15.32
N GLY A 192 9.16 5.40 14.07
CA GLY A 192 9.48 4.04 13.67
C GLY A 192 10.77 3.47 14.24
N ASN A 193 11.81 4.30 14.34
CA ASN A 193 13.12 3.86 14.80
C ASN A 193 13.11 3.63 16.33
N GLN A 194 12.66 4.62 17.09
CA GLN A 194 12.55 4.51 18.55
C GLN A 194 11.34 5.32 19.07
N PRO A 195 10.16 4.68 19.22
CA PRO A 195 8.92 5.38 19.61
C PRO A 195 9.04 6.13 20.94
N GLN A 196 9.73 5.55 21.92
CA GLN A 196 9.94 6.17 23.24
C GLN A 196 10.76 7.45 23.12
N ALA A 197 11.88 7.40 22.39
CA ALA A 197 12.75 8.57 22.18
C ALA A 197 12.03 9.67 21.38
N ALA A 198 11.22 9.30 20.39
CA ALA A 198 10.40 10.24 19.63
C ALA A 198 9.42 11.02 20.54
N ARG A 199 8.81 10.35 21.53
CA ARG A 199 7.96 11.00 22.53
C ARG A 199 8.77 11.95 23.44
N TYR A 200 9.97 11.54 23.89
CA TYR A 200 10.84 12.39 24.73
C TYR A 200 11.31 13.67 24.04
N VAL A 201 11.53 13.65 22.72
CA VAL A 201 11.92 14.86 21.96
C VAL A 201 10.73 15.69 21.48
N GLY A 202 9.51 15.40 21.97
CA GLY A 202 8.32 16.22 21.73
C GLY A 202 7.56 15.93 20.44
N ILE A 203 7.81 14.80 19.75
CA ILE A 203 7.02 14.43 18.57
C ILE A 203 5.62 14.00 19.00
N ALA A 204 4.61 14.74 18.55
CA ALA A 204 3.19 14.45 18.78
C ALA A 204 2.75 13.16 18.03
N THR A 205 3.12 12.01 18.59
CA THR A 205 2.98 10.68 17.97
C THR A 205 1.53 10.39 17.58
N ALA A 206 0.57 10.64 18.49
CA ALA A 206 -0.86 10.45 18.25
C ALA A 206 -1.34 11.18 16.99
N ARG A 207 -1.00 12.48 16.87
CA ARG A 207 -1.35 13.30 15.71
C ARG A 207 -0.68 12.83 14.43
N ARG A 208 0.56 12.32 14.51
CA ARG A 208 1.27 11.77 13.34
C ARG A 208 0.64 10.48 12.86
N LEU A 209 0.24 9.59 13.77
CA LEU A 209 -0.48 8.36 13.44
C LEU A 209 -1.86 8.67 12.86
N LEU A 210 -2.61 9.62 13.43
CA LEU A 210 -3.91 10.07 12.90
C LEU A 210 -3.83 10.39 11.41
N TRP A 211 -2.91 11.27 11.02
CA TRP A 211 -2.73 11.66 9.62
C TRP A 211 -2.10 10.57 8.76
N THR A 212 -1.32 9.65 9.34
CA THR A 212 -0.73 8.52 8.60
C THR A 212 -1.83 7.58 8.10
N TYR A 213 -2.74 7.15 8.98
CA TYR A 213 -3.89 6.35 8.57
C TYR A 213 -4.92 7.15 7.78
N GLY A 214 -5.07 8.45 8.06
CA GLY A 214 -5.88 9.36 7.24
C GLY A 214 -5.39 9.42 5.78
N LEU A 215 -4.08 9.53 5.55
CA LEU A 215 -3.50 9.48 4.21
C LEU A 215 -3.64 8.10 3.54
N SER A 216 -3.49 7.02 4.31
CA SER A 216 -3.80 5.65 3.85
C SER A 216 -5.24 5.55 3.35
N GLY A 217 -6.18 6.06 4.15
CA GLY A 217 -7.59 6.07 3.81
C GLY A 217 -7.93 6.98 2.63
N LEU A 218 -7.35 8.18 2.55
CA LEU A 218 -7.52 9.09 1.42
C LEU A 218 -7.11 8.42 0.10
N MET A 219 -5.95 7.74 0.10
CA MET A 219 -5.46 7.02 -1.07
C MET A 219 -6.31 5.78 -1.39
N ALA A 220 -6.79 5.06 -0.36
CA ALA A 220 -7.74 3.98 -0.54
C ALA A 220 -9.06 4.47 -1.17
N GLY A 221 -9.57 5.63 -0.75
CA GLY A 221 -10.75 6.26 -1.32
C GLY A 221 -10.60 6.60 -2.80
N LEU A 222 -9.47 7.24 -3.15
CA LEU A 222 -9.11 7.51 -4.55
C LEU A 222 -9.01 6.21 -5.37
N CYS A 223 -8.28 5.22 -4.85
CA CYS A 223 -8.14 3.92 -5.50
C CYS A 223 -9.48 3.19 -5.59
N GLY A 224 -10.43 3.43 -4.69
CA GLY A 224 -11.77 2.84 -4.71
C GLY A 224 -12.56 3.29 -5.93
N TYR A 225 -12.64 4.59 -6.13
CA TYR A 225 -13.21 5.17 -7.36
C TYR A 225 -12.49 4.62 -8.60
N LEU A 226 -11.14 4.74 -8.64
CA LEU A 226 -10.35 4.35 -9.81
C LEU A 226 -10.46 2.86 -10.13
N TRP A 227 -10.55 2.00 -9.12
CA TRP A 227 -10.75 0.56 -9.29
C TRP A 227 -12.10 0.27 -9.93
N VAL A 228 -13.18 0.80 -9.36
CA VAL A 228 -14.54 0.55 -9.87
C VAL A 228 -14.71 1.10 -11.28
N ALA A 229 -14.25 2.33 -11.53
CA ALA A 229 -14.32 2.94 -12.84
C ALA A 229 -13.54 2.15 -13.90
N ARG A 230 -12.33 1.69 -13.55
CA ARG A 230 -11.49 0.89 -14.45
C ARG A 230 -12.09 -0.45 -14.83
N TYR A 231 -12.63 -1.19 -13.86
CA TYR A 231 -13.23 -2.51 -14.11
C TYR A 231 -14.71 -2.43 -14.49
N ALA A 232 -15.29 -1.23 -14.46
CA ALA A 232 -16.69 -0.93 -14.76
C ALA A 232 -17.69 -1.82 -14.00
N VAL A 233 -17.33 -2.21 -12.77
CA VAL A 233 -18.16 -3.05 -11.91
C VAL A 233 -17.86 -2.79 -10.44
N ALA A 234 -18.91 -2.69 -9.62
CA ALA A 234 -18.82 -2.69 -8.17
C ALA A 234 -19.61 -3.85 -7.56
N TYR A 235 -18.96 -4.66 -6.73
CA TYR A 235 -19.55 -5.79 -6.01
C TYR A 235 -18.91 -5.95 -4.63
N SER A 236 -19.48 -6.79 -3.77
CA SER A 236 -19.12 -6.83 -2.33
C SER A 236 -17.69 -7.27 -2.03
N GLU A 237 -17.08 -8.03 -2.95
CA GLU A 237 -15.74 -8.63 -2.80
C GLU A 237 -14.64 -7.88 -3.59
N ILE A 238 -14.90 -6.63 -4.01
CA ILE A 238 -13.88 -5.81 -4.68
C ILE A 238 -12.59 -5.80 -3.87
N ALA A 239 -11.45 -6.02 -4.54
CA ALA A 239 -10.11 -5.95 -3.95
C ALA A 239 -9.92 -6.84 -2.71
N TYR A 240 -10.68 -7.93 -2.56
CA TYR A 240 -10.51 -8.87 -1.46
C TYR A 240 -9.09 -9.46 -1.45
N GLY A 241 -8.41 -9.43 -0.31
CA GLY A 241 -7.03 -9.91 -0.17
C GLY A 241 -5.97 -9.00 -0.77
N PHE A 242 -6.35 -7.88 -1.39
CA PHE A 242 -5.40 -6.95 -2.01
C PHE A 242 -4.51 -6.27 -0.97
N GLU A 243 -4.99 -6.11 0.26
CA GLU A 243 -4.24 -5.61 1.42
C GLU A 243 -2.94 -6.40 1.65
N PHE A 244 -2.97 -7.73 1.50
CA PHE A 244 -1.77 -8.57 1.65
C PHE A 244 -0.78 -8.34 0.50
N THR A 245 -1.28 -8.09 -0.71
CA THR A 245 -0.45 -7.76 -1.87
C THR A 245 0.22 -6.39 -1.69
N VAL A 246 -0.51 -5.40 -1.17
CA VAL A 246 0.02 -4.07 -0.86
C VAL A 246 1.12 -4.14 0.21
N ILE A 247 0.91 -4.92 1.27
CA ILE A 247 1.93 -5.16 2.31
C ILE A 247 3.14 -5.88 1.72
N ALA A 248 2.92 -6.94 0.95
CA ALA A 248 4.00 -7.69 0.32
C ALA A 248 4.84 -6.82 -0.62
N ALA A 249 4.20 -5.96 -1.42
CA ALA A 249 4.90 -4.99 -2.26
C ALA A 249 5.85 -4.11 -1.43
N CYS A 250 5.38 -3.60 -0.29
CA CYS A 250 6.21 -2.79 0.59
C CYS A 250 7.41 -3.56 1.16
N VAL A 251 7.19 -4.80 1.61
CA VAL A 251 8.24 -5.63 2.22
C VAL A 251 9.27 -6.08 1.19
N ILE A 252 8.85 -6.45 -0.02
CA ILE A 252 9.73 -6.75 -1.15
C ILE A 252 10.54 -5.51 -1.54
N GLY A 253 9.90 -4.34 -1.52
CA GLY A 253 10.54 -3.04 -1.68
C GLY A 253 11.56 -2.68 -0.60
N GLY A 254 11.74 -3.53 0.42
CA GLY A 254 12.75 -3.35 1.47
C GLY A 254 12.31 -2.44 2.61
N ILE A 255 11.01 -2.15 2.74
CA ILE A 255 10.46 -1.40 3.86
C ILE A 255 10.42 -2.31 5.09
N SER A 256 10.96 -1.82 6.21
CA SER A 256 11.11 -2.60 7.44
C SER A 256 9.80 -2.65 8.22
N ILE A 257 9.28 -3.86 8.47
CA ILE A 257 8.12 -4.08 9.37
C ILE A 257 8.44 -3.65 10.81
N ALA A 258 9.72 -3.72 11.21
CA ALA A 258 10.17 -3.21 12.50
C ALA A 258 10.16 -1.66 12.59
N GLY A 259 9.80 -0.98 11.51
CA GLY A 259 9.70 0.47 11.41
C GLY A 259 11.04 1.18 11.16
N GLY A 260 10.96 2.49 10.97
CA GLY A 260 12.12 3.40 10.91
C GLY A 260 12.98 3.33 9.65
N ALA A 261 12.72 2.41 8.73
CA ALA A 261 13.47 2.26 7.48
C ALA A 261 12.55 1.89 6.30
N GLY A 262 12.72 2.60 5.18
CA GLY A 262 11.97 2.42 3.95
C GLY A 262 12.25 3.56 2.98
N THR A 263 11.89 3.36 1.71
CA THR A 263 12.02 4.39 0.68
C THR A 263 10.82 4.35 -0.27
N VAL A 264 10.47 5.51 -0.81
CA VAL A 264 9.43 5.63 -1.84
C VAL A 264 9.79 4.83 -3.09
N GLY A 265 11.07 4.87 -3.50
CA GLY A 265 11.57 4.06 -4.61
C GLY A 265 11.42 2.56 -4.38
N GLY A 266 11.70 2.10 -3.16
CA GLY A 266 11.46 0.71 -2.73
C GLY A 266 9.99 0.31 -2.86
N ALA A 267 9.06 1.13 -2.36
CA ALA A 267 7.62 0.87 -2.50
C ALA A 267 7.19 0.72 -3.97
N VAL A 268 7.63 1.65 -4.83
CA VAL A 268 7.30 1.64 -6.26
C VAL A 268 7.87 0.40 -6.95
N LEU A 269 9.14 0.07 -6.72
CA LEU A 269 9.78 -1.10 -7.33
C LEU A 269 9.18 -2.41 -6.82
N GLY A 270 8.83 -2.50 -5.53
CA GLY A 270 8.16 -3.66 -4.97
C GLY A 270 6.78 -3.88 -5.58
N SER A 271 6.00 -2.81 -5.76
CA SER A 271 4.71 -2.87 -6.45
C SER A 271 4.85 -3.24 -7.92
N LEU A 272 5.84 -2.68 -8.63
CA LEU A 272 6.13 -3.04 -10.01
C LEU A 272 6.53 -4.51 -10.14
N PHE A 273 7.37 -5.02 -9.25
CA PHE A 273 7.78 -6.43 -9.25
C PHE A 273 6.58 -7.37 -9.13
N LEU A 274 5.68 -7.11 -8.18
CA LEU A 274 4.46 -7.91 -8.04
C LEU A 274 3.50 -7.73 -9.22
N ALA A 275 3.39 -6.53 -9.77
CA ALA A 275 2.57 -6.26 -10.95
C ALA A 275 3.07 -7.04 -12.18
N VAL A 276 4.39 -7.11 -12.38
CA VAL A 276 4.99 -7.90 -13.47
C VAL A 276 4.68 -9.38 -13.29
N ILE A 277 4.78 -9.94 -12.08
CA ILE A 277 4.43 -11.34 -11.82
C ILE A 277 2.96 -11.60 -12.14
N ASN A 278 2.06 -10.74 -11.64
CA ASN A 278 0.62 -10.90 -11.84
C ASN A 278 0.18 -10.74 -13.29
N ASN A 279 0.93 -9.98 -14.10
CA ASN A 279 0.70 -9.84 -15.54
C ASN A 279 1.37 -10.95 -16.37
N ALA A 280 2.54 -11.43 -15.94
CA ALA A 280 3.32 -12.43 -16.66
C ALA A 280 2.69 -13.83 -16.59
N LEU A 281 2.24 -14.25 -15.40
CA LEU A 281 1.74 -15.61 -15.19
C LEU A 281 0.54 -15.95 -16.10
N PRO A 282 -0.49 -15.09 -16.26
CA PRO A 282 -1.58 -15.35 -17.20
C PRO A 282 -1.12 -15.44 -18.67
N ILE A 283 -0.14 -14.63 -19.07
CA ILE A 283 0.38 -14.61 -20.45
C ILE A 283 1.13 -15.90 -20.79
N VAL A 284 1.75 -16.53 -19.80
CA VAL A 284 2.38 -17.85 -19.93
C VAL A 284 1.37 -18.99 -19.74
N LYS A 285 0.06 -18.68 -19.70
CA LYS A 285 -1.06 -19.63 -19.56
C LYS A 285 -1.06 -20.41 -18.24
N VAL A 286 -0.53 -19.83 -17.17
CA VAL A 286 -0.68 -20.37 -15.82
C VAL A 286 -2.12 -20.14 -15.36
N SER A 287 -2.75 -21.17 -14.77
CA SER A 287 -4.13 -21.02 -14.30
C SER A 287 -4.21 -20.04 -13.12
N PRO A 288 -5.34 -19.31 -12.96
CA PRO A 288 -5.53 -18.40 -11.83
C PRO A 288 -5.37 -19.07 -10.46
N PHE A 289 -5.70 -20.36 -10.36
CA PHE A 289 -5.52 -21.14 -9.13
C PHE A 289 -4.05 -21.25 -8.71
N TRP A 290 -3.16 -21.55 -9.66
CA TRP A 290 -1.72 -21.62 -9.40
C TRP A 290 -1.08 -20.24 -9.25
N GLN A 291 -1.67 -19.21 -9.85
CA GLN A 291 -1.17 -17.84 -9.76
C GLN A 291 -1.07 -17.35 -8.31
N SER A 292 -2.12 -17.52 -7.51
CA SER A 292 -2.10 -17.11 -6.09
C SER A 292 -1.03 -17.84 -5.28
N ALA A 293 -0.89 -19.15 -5.50
CA ALA A 293 0.14 -19.95 -4.82
C ALA A 293 1.56 -19.52 -5.22
N LEU A 294 1.81 -19.33 -6.52
CA LEU A 294 3.11 -18.87 -7.05
C LEU A 294 3.46 -17.48 -6.56
N THR A 295 2.52 -16.53 -6.60
CA THR A 295 2.73 -15.19 -6.05
C THR A 295 3.10 -15.26 -4.57
N GLY A 296 2.43 -16.09 -3.78
CA GLY A 296 2.78 -16.35 -2.37
C GLY A 296 4.19 -16.91 -2.18
N ILE A 297 4.59 -17.90 -2.97
CA ILE A 297 5.94 -18.49 -2.94
C ILE A 297 7.00 -17.45 -3.30
N VAL A 298 6.74 -16.62 -4.31
CA VAL A 298 7.67 -15.56 -4.71
C VAL A 298 7.82 -14.52 -3.61
N ILE A 299 6.73 -14.12 -2.96
CA ILE A 299 6.77 -13.21 -1.81
C ILE A 299 7.59 -13.82 -0.68
N LEU A 300 7.32 -15.07 -0.29
CA LEU A 300 8.08 -15.76 0.77
C LEU A 300 9.57 -15.83 0.45
N THR A 301 9.91 -16.17 -0.80
CA THR A 301 11.30 -16.25 -1.25
C THR A 301 11.99 -14.90 -1.18
N ALA A 302 11.34 -13.83 -1.67
CA ALA A 302 11.86 -12.48 -1.62
C ALA A 302 12.08 -12.00 -0.18
N VAL A 303 11.15 -12.29 0.72
CA VAL A 303 11.27 -11.96 2.15
C VAL A 303 12.40 -12.73 2.83
N LEU A 304 12.55 -14.03 2.55
CA LEU A 304 13.62 -14.86 3.12
C LEU A 304 15.01 -14.38 2.70
N LEU A 305 15.17 -14.01 1.43
CA LEU A 305 16.42 -13.43 0.93
C LEU A 305 16.70 -12.06 1.58
N ASN A 306 15.66 -11.24 1.73
CA ASN A 306 15.78 -9.93 2.37
C ASN A 306 16.14 -10.02 3.86
N ALA A 307 15.55 -10.96 4.60
CA ALA A 307 15.78 -11.17 6.03
C ALA A 307 17.20 -11.66 6.36
N ARG A 308 17.83 -12.42 5.46
CA ARG A 308 19.23 -12.85 5.62
C ARG A 308 20.21 -11.68 5.47
N GLY A 309 19.90 -10.71 4.61
CA GLY A 309 20.75 -9.53 4.37
C GLY A 309 20.82 -8.54 5.55
N THR A 310 19.83 -8.53 6.45
CA THR A 310 19.79 -7.61 7.63
C THR A 310 20.44 -8.20 8.88
N ARG A 311 20.54 -9.54 9.01
CA ARG A 311 21.12 -10.22 10.18
C ARG A 311 22.60 -9.90 10.44
N ASN A 312 23.36 -9.49 9.42
CA ASN A 312 24.80 -9.23 9.55
C ASN A 312 25.18 -7.90 10.23
N MET A 313 24.21 -7.07 10.65
CA MET A 313 24.48 -5.71 11.17
C MET A 313 24.37 -5.54 12.70
N GLY A 314 24.01 -6.60 13.43
CA GLY A 314 23.93 -6.59 14.89
C GLY A 314 25.20 -7.09 15.56
N ARG A 315 26.38 -6.51 15.30
CA ARG A 315 27.53 -6.73 16.20
C ARG A 315 27.32 -5.85 17.43
N GLN A 316 26.94 -6.47 18.55
CA GLN A 316 26.97 -5.83 19.87
C GLN A 316 28.41 -5.33 20.12
N ILE A 317 28.57 -4.01 20.17
CA ILE A 317 29.89 -3.36 20.38
C ILE A 317 30.20 -3.29 21.89
N LEU A 318 29.18 -3.34 22.75
CA LEU A 318 29.31 -3.27 24.20
C LEU A 318 28.92 -4.61 24.84
N PRO A 319 29.86 -5.33 25.49
CA PRO A 319 29.48 -6.34 26.46
C PRO A 319 28.81 -5.61 27.64
N LEU A 320 27.58 -6.01 27.98
CA LEU A 320 26.92 -5.60 29.22
C LEU A 320 27.59 -6.32 30.40
N THR A 321 28.83 -5.94 30.68
CA THR A 321 29.60 -6.36 31.86
C THR A 321 29.99 -5.11 32.62
N LEU A 322 29.00 -4.40 33.15
CA LEU A 322 29.20 -3.49 34.28
C LEU A 322 28.03 -3.63 35.24
N GLN A 323 27.98 -4.79 35.91
CA GLN A 323 27.55 -4.94 37.30
C GLN A 323 28.04 -6.31 37.80
N ALA A 324 29.29 -6.35 38.28
CA ALA A 324 29.80 -7.41 39.16
C ALA A 324 29.55 -7.00 40.63
N PRO A 325 29.89 -7.83 41.63
CA PRO A 325 29.26 -9.08 42.05
C PRO A 325 28.59 -8.94 43.44
N SER A 326 27.79 -9.93 43.82
CA SER A 326 27.22 -10.11 45.15
C SER A 326 28.29 -10.32 46.24
N THR A 327 28.42 -9.39 47.18
CA THR A 327 29.05 -9.56 48.51
C THR A 327 28.54 -8.44 49.41
N ARG A 328 28.15 -8.57 50.69
CA ARG A 328 28.13 -9.63 51.69
C ARG A 328 27.18 -9.13 52.80
N ARG A 329 26.59 -10.08 53.52
CA ARG A 329 25.94 -9.93 54.84
C ARG A 329 26.63 -8.89 55.75
N SER A 330 25.86 -8.02 56.39
CA SER A 330 26.10 -7.52 57.76
C SER A 330 24.87 -6.75 58.28
N ALA A 331 24.72 -6.74 59.61
CA ALA A 331 23.67 -6.19 60.48
C ALA A 331 22.49 -7.17 60.70
N ALA A 332 22.55 -8.05 61.70
CA ALA A 332 22.48 -7.85 63.15
C ALA A 332 21.08 -8.26 63.63
#